data_AF-A0A4S3JDR3-F1
#
_entry.id   AF-A0A4S3JDR3-F1
#
_cell.length_a   1.000
_cell.length_b   1.000
_cell.length_c   1.000
_cell.angle_alpha   90.00
_cell.angle_beta   90.00
_cell.angle_gamma   90.00
#
_symmetry.space_group_name_H-M   'P 1'
#
loop_
_entity.id
_entity.type
_entity.pdbx_description
1 polymer ?
#
loop_
_entity_poly.entity_id
_entity_poly.type
_entity_poly.pdbx_seq_one_letter_code
_entity_poly.pdbx_strand_id
1 'polypeptide(L)'
;MSTSPEDIVPLAGEWPVDPQEDVPISEHRIWVDGCFDFSHHGHAGAMLQARRLGNELYVGVHSDEAILENKGPTVMTLKERVAAVEACRWVTRCVPFAPYVTFLPWVSHYGCKFVVHGDDITSDSNGNDCYRFVKAAGRFRVVKRTPGISTTDLVGRMLLCTKGHFVKSVKSTLAGDEGSGNQDERKQSATFLMHQIRDYATDESGLRPGPPVWIWTGPSSAKLDNSVEESGSFEALVEGKSSKPGQRIVYVDGGFDLFSSGHIEFLRQVLSHEEVDGRQRSWYDPDQRKKRLDEFGEDYGPAYIVAGIHDDDVINYWKGLNYPIMNIFERIVEDLEKAKENELDRY
;
A
#
# COMPACT_ATOMS: atom_id res chain seq x y z
N MET A 1 -11.14 -40.01 2.30
CA MET A 1 -10.98 -38.62 2.75
C MET A 1 -10.84 -37.79 1.49
N SER A 2 -11.84 -36.97 1.18
CA SER A 2 -11.74 -36.03 0.07
C SER A 2 -10.66 -35.02 0.44
N THR A 3 -9.54 -35.00 -0.27
CA THR A 3 -8.61 -33.87 -0.20
C THR A 3 -9.40 -32.62 -0.54
N SER A 4 -9.36 -31.60 0.33
CA SER A 4 -9.91 -30.29 -0.01
C SER A 4 -9.19 -29.80 -1.27
N PRO A 5 -9.85 -29.10 -2.21
CA PRO A 5 -9.18 -28.47 -3.35
C PRO A 5 -7.97 -27.60 -2.95
N GLU A 6 -7.93 -27.13 -1.70
CA GLU A 6 -6.88 -26.28 -1.13
C GLU A 6 -5.58 -27.03 -0.78
N ASP A 7 -5.63 -28.37 -0.68
CA ASP A 7 -4.47 -29.23 -0.40
C ASP A 7 -3.74 -29.67 -1.70
N ILE A 8 -4.16 -29.16 -2.86
CA ILE A 8 -3.61 -29.53 -4.16
C ILE A 8 -2.44 -28.61 -4.49
N VAL A 9 -1.27 -29.22 -4.71
CA VAL A 9 -0.13 -28.54 -5.33
C VAL A 9 -0.40 -28.50 -6.83
N PRO A 10 -0.48 -27.31 -7.47
CA PRO A 10 -0.64 -27.20 -8.92
C PRO A 10 0.46 -27.97 -9.66
N LEU A 11 0.12 -28.59 -10.78
CA LEU A 11 1.12 -29.20 -11.65
C LEU A 11 1.88 -28.10 -12.41
N ALA A 12 3.05 -28.45 -12.95
CA ALA A 12 3.80 -27.55 -13.82
C ALA A 12 2.92 -27.11 -15.00
N GLY A 13 2.80 -25.80 -15.23
CA GLY A 13 1.91 -25.19 -16.21
C GLY A 13 0.53 -24.81 -15.67
N GLU A 14 0.20 -25.20 -14.43
CA GLU A 14 -1.07 -24.89 -13.76
C GLU A 14 -0.89 -23.92 -12.58
N TRP A 15 0.34 -23.45 -12.31
CA TRP A 15 0.55 -22.43 -11.28
C TRP A 15 -0.08 -21.11 -11.72
N PRO A 16 -0.79 -20.41 -10.81
CA PRO A 16 -1.59 -19.24 -11.16
C PRO A 16 -0.76 -18.09 -11.72
N VAL A 17 0.50 -17.99 -11.29
CA VAL A 17 1.48 -17.02 -11.78
C VAL A 17 2.85 -17.67 -11.83
N ASP A 18 3.69 -17.19 -12.75
CA ASP A 18 5.08 -17.63 -12.85
C ASP A 18 5.84 -17.50 -11.53
N PRO A 19 6.88 -18.33 -11.32
CA PRO A 19 7.33 -19.39 -12.24
C PRO A 19 6.43 -20.64 -12.20
N GLN A 20 6.52 -21.48 -13.22
CA GLN A 20 5.82 -22.78 -13.27
C GLN A 20 6.65 -23.93 -12.68
N GLU A 21 7.94 -23.67 -12.43
CA GLU A 21 8.91 -24.61 -11.88
C GLU A 21 9.42 -24.09 -10.54
N ASP A 22 9.81 -25.03 -9.67
CA ASP A 22 10.30 -24.70 -8.33
C ASP A 22 11.53 -23.79 -8.36
N VAL A 23 11.51 -22.76 -7.50
CA VAL A 23 12.66 -21.87 -7.31
C VAL A 23 13.43 -22.28 -6.05
N PRO A 24 14.78 -22.24 -6.06
CA PRO A 24 15.56 -22.47 -4.85
C PRO A 24 15.12 -21.58 -3.69
N ILE A 25 14.95 -22.19 -2.52
CA ILE A 25 14.54 -21.48 -1.31
C ILE A 25 15.61 -20.48 -0.88
N SER A 26 15.20 -19.23 -0.65
CA SER A 26 16.04 -18.13 -0.18
C SER A 26 15.55 -17.59 1.16
N GLU A 27 16.47 -17.35 2.10
CA GLU A 27 16.15 -16.72 3.39
C GLU A 27 15.68 -15.26 3.25
N HIS A 28 16.00 -14.63 2.13
CA HIS A 28 15.62 -13.24 1.84
C HIS A 28 14.30 -13.12 1.08
N ARG A 29 13.65 -14.25 0.74
CA ARG A 29 12.34 -14.23 0.10
C ARG A 29 11.26 -14.56 1.12
N ILE A 30 10.38 -13.59 1.31
CA ILE A 30 9.36 -13.60 2.36
C ILE A 30 7.99 -13.85 1.74
N TRP A 31 7.18 -14.65 2.41
CA TRP A 31 5.80 -14.90 2.07
C TRP A 31 4.87 -14.25 3.10
N VAL A 32 3.84 -13.57 2.63
CA VAL A 32 2.67 -13.14 3.41
C VAL A 32 1.46 -13.67 2.68
N ASP A 33 0.42 -14.11 3.37
CA ASP A 33 -0.86 -14.41 2.74
C ASP A 33 -2.03 -13.83 3.53
N GLY A 34 -3.16 -13.70 2.86
CA GLY A 34 -4.35 -13.13 3.46
C GLY A 34 -5.48 -12.89 2.48
N CYS A 35 -6.58 -12.42 3.07
CA CYS A 35 -7.77 -12.02 2.33
C CYS A 35 -7.55 -10.68 1.59
N PHE A 36 -7.00 -9.66 2.27
CA PHE A 36 -6.81 -8.31 1.74
C PHE A 36 -8.08 -7.64 1.18
N ASP A 37 -9.25 -8.02 1.71
CA ASP A 37 -10.53 -7.35 1.43
C ASP A 37 -10.58 -5.98 2.13
N PHE A 38 -11.00 -4.95 1.40
CA PHE A 38 -10.77 -3.55 1.76
C PHE A 38 -9.30 -3.32 2.17
N SER A 39 -8.37 -3.54 1.24
CA SER A 39 -6.96 -3.22 1.45
C SER A 39 -6.84 -1.79 1.99
N HIS A 40 -6.00 -1.62 3.00
CA HIS A 40 -5.84 -0.37 3.73
C HIS A 40 -4.43 -0.32 4.33
N HIS A 41 -4.01 0.84 4.81
CA HIS A 41 -2.65 1.02 5.33
C HIS A 41 -2.24 -0.01 6.40
N GLY A 42 -3.15 -0.50 7.25
CA GLY A 42 -2.82 -1.61 8.16
C GLY A 42 -2.26 -2.88 7.48
N HIS A 43 -2.76 -3.25 6.29
CA HIS A 43 -2.26 -4.37 5.51
C HIS A 43 -0.87 -4.05 4.95
N ALA A 44 -0.68 -2.87 4.37
CA ALA A 44 0.60 -2.48 3.80
C ALA A 44 1.67 -2.26 4.88
N GLY A 45 1.31 -1.83 6.09
CA GLY A 45 2.22 -1.76 7.23
C GLY A 45 2.76 -3.13 7.65
N ALA A 46 1.95 -4.19 7.53
CA ALA A 46 2.42 -5.56 7.70
C ALA A 46 3.34 -5.99 6.54
N MET A 47 2.99 -5.63 5.30
CA MET A 47 3.82 -5.88 4.12
C MET A 47 5.17 -5.15 4.18
N LEU A 48 5.22 -3.90 4.65
CA LEU A 48 6.45 -3.15 4.86
C LEU A 48 7.35 -3.83 5.90
N GLN A 49 6.78 -4.22 7.04
CA GLN A 49 7.53 -4.95 8.06
C GLN A 49 8.06 -6.29 7.51
N ALA A 50 7.25 -7.03 6.73
CA ALA A 50 7.65 -8.27 6.09
C ALA A 50 8.76 -8.04 5.04
N ARG A 51 8.62 -7.00 4.21
CA ARG A 51 9.61 -6.57 3.21
C ARG A 51 10.97 -6.36 3.85
N ARG A 52 11.03 -5.67 4.99
CA ARG A 52 12.29 -5.36 5.71
C ARG A 52 13.02 -6.59 6.26
N LEU A 53 12.36 -7.76 6.34
CA LEU A 53 12.99 -9.02 6.73
C LEU A 53 13.72 -9.71 5.56
N GLY A 54 13.53 -9.25 4.32
CA GLY A 54 14.09 -9.84 3.13
C GLY A 54 14.38 -8.83 2.02
N ASN A 55 14.61 -9.34 0.81
CA ASN A 55 14.82 -8.55 -0.41
C ASN A 55 13.79 -8.88 -1.49
N GLU A 56 12.88 -9.84 -1.27
CA GLU A 56 11.69 -10.10 -2.08
C GLU A 56 10.47 -10.40 -1.17
N LEU A 57 9.30 -9.89 -1.53
CA LEU A 57 8.04 -10.14 -0.82
C LEU A 57 6.98 -10.69 -1.79
N TYR A 58 6.59 -11.94 -1.57
CA TYR A 58 5.52 -12.62 -2.28
C TYR A 58 4.27 -12.60 -1.42
N VAL A 59 3.15 -12.20 -2.00
CA VAL A 59 1.88 -12.07 -1.28
C VAL A 59 0.84 -13.01 -1.88
N GLY A 60 0.46 -14.04 -1.12
CA GLY A 60 -0.61 -14.96 -1.46
C GLY A 60 -1.99 -14.36 -1.19
N VAL A 61 -2.87 -14.36 -2.18
CA VAL A 61 -4.24 -13.85 -2.04
C VAL A 61 -5.22 -14.99 -2.19
N HIS A 62 -5.99 -15.26 -1.14
CA HIS A 62 -6.97 -16.35 -1.14
C HIS A 62 -8.12 -16.09 -2.12
N SER A 63 -8.71 -17.15 -2.67
CA SER A 63 -9.90 -17.03 -3.53
C SER A 63 -11.15 -16.63 -2.73
N ASP A 64 -12.18 -16.16 -3.43
CA ASP A 64 -13.45 -15.77 -2.81
C ASP A 64 -14.13 -16.98 -2.13
N GLU A 65 -14.03 -18.16 -2.73
CA GLU A 65 -14.60 -19.42 -2.22
C GLU A 65 -13.91 -19.87 -0.92
N ALA A 66 -12.57 -19.83 -0.89
CA ALA A 66 -11.80 -20.23 0.29
C ALA A 66 -12.07 -19.32 1.49
N ILE A 67 -12.23 -18.01 1.24
CA ILE A 67 -12.57 -17.04 2.28
C ILE A 67 -14.01 -17.25 2.77
N LEU A 68 -14.96 -17.51 1.86
CA LEU A 68 -16.35 -17.78 2.20
C LEU A 68 -16.50 -19.01 3.10
N GLU A 69 -15.77 -20.09 2.82
CA GLU A 69 -15.79 -21.31 3.62
C GLU A 69 -15.25 -21.10 5.04
N ASN A 70 -14.18 -20.31 5.19
CA ASN A 70 -13.48 -20.17 6.46
C ASN A 70 -13.93 -19.00 7.33
N LYS A 71 -14.54 -17.97 6.75
CA LYS A 71 -14.91 -16.75 7.47
C LYS A 71 -16.29 -16.24 7.06
N GLY A 72 -16.41 -15.76 5.83
CA GLY A 72 -17.57 -15.04 5.34
C GLY A 72 -17.26 -14.36 4.00
N PRO A 73 -18.27 -13.86 3.29
CA PRO A 73 -18.07 -13.30 1.96
C PRO A 73 -17.17 -12.08 1.99
N THR A 74 -16.36 -11.91 0.94
CA THR A 74 -15.64 -10.68 0.66
C THR A 74 -16.56 -9.64 0.03
N VAL A 75 -16.22 -8.37 0.21
CA VAL A 75 -16.85 -7.27 -0.54
C VAL A 75 -16.16 -7.08 -1.88
N MET A 76 -14.83 -7.16 -1.91
CA MET A 76 -14.03 -7.09 -3.13
C MET A 76 -13.84 -8.46 -3.76
N THR A 77 -13.94 -8.52 -5.09
CA THR A 77 -13.60 -9.69 -5.88
C THR A 77 -12.11 -10.03 -5.77
N LEU A 78 -11.74 -11.28 -6.03
CA LEU A 78 -10.32 -11.67 -6.08
C LEU A 78 -9.47 -10.75 -6.97
N LYS A 79 -9.99 -10.34 -8.14
CA LYS A 79 -9.25 -9.46 -9.07
C LYS A 79 -8.97 -8.08 -8.46
N GLU A 80 -9.93 -7.50 -7.75
CA GLU A 80 -9.75 -6.21 -7.08
C GLU A 80 -8.75 -6.31 -5.93
N ARG A 81 -8.80 -7.40 -5.15
CA ARG A 81 -7.86 -7.64 -4.06
C ARG A 81 -6.43 -7.86 -4.58
N VAL A 82 -6.28 -8.61 -5.67
CA VAL A 82 -4.99 -8.81 -6.36
C VAL A 82 -4.43 -7.47 -6.85
N ALA A 83 -5.23 -6.67 -7.55
CA ALA A 83 -4.79 -5.35 -8.04
C ALA A 83 -4.35 -4.43 -6.89
N ALA A 84 -5.06 -4.44 -5.75
CA ALA A 84 -4.69 -3.66 -4.58
C ALA A 84 -3.35 -4.11 -3.98
N VAL A 85 -3.10 -5.42 -3.91
CA VAL A 85 -1.84 -5.99 -3.42
C VAL A 85 -0.70 -5.70 -4.38
N GLU A 86 -0.90 -5.83 -5.69
CA GLU A 86 0.13 -5.57 -6.71
C GLU A 86 0.54 -4.10 -6.78
N ALA A 87 -0.40 -3.19 -6.51
CA ALA A 87 -0.14 -1.77 -6.41
C ALA A 87 0.67 -1.39 -5.16
N CYS A 88 0.76 -2.26 -4.14
CA CYS A 88 1.60 -1.99 -2.97
C CYS A 88 3.08 -2.03 -3.36
N ARG A 89 3.78 -0.91 -3.17
CA ARG A 89 5.18 -0.67 -3.56
C ARG A 89 6.15 -1.74 -3.04
N TRP A 90 5.88 -2.30 -1.86
CA TRP A 90 6.73 -3.29 -1.22
C TRP A 90 6.47 -4.72 -1.71
N VAL A 91 5.44 -4.95 -2.52
CA VAL A 91 5.13 -6.28 -3.05
C VAL A 91 5.95 -6.54 -4.31
N THR A 92 6.74 -7.62 -4.27
CA THR A 92 7.50 -8.13 -5.42
C THR A 92 6.57 -8.88 -6.38
N ARG A 93 5.69 -9.74 -5.85
CA ARG A 93 4.73 -10.51 -6.65
C ARG A 93 3.49 -10.86 -5.84
N CYS A 94 2.33 -10.74 -6.46
CA CYS A 94 1.07 -11.25 -5.94
C CYS A 94 0.82 -12.65 -6.52
N VAL A 95 0.35 -13.58 -5.69
CA VAL A 95 0.04 -14.96 -6.06
C VAL A 95 -1.44 -15.21 -5.74
N PRO A 96 -2.36 -15.19 -6.73
CA PRO A 96 -3.77 -15.43 -6.50
C PRO A 96 -4.04 -16.91 -6.23
N PHE A 97 -5.22 -17.21 -5.67
CA PHE A 97 -5.66 -18.57 -5.31
C PHE A 97 -4.75 -19.26 -4.28
N ALA A 98 -4.02 -18.49 -3.47
CA ALA A 98 -3.21 -19.05 -2.40
C ALA A 98 -4.10 -19.78 -1.37
N PRO A 99 -3.70 -20.97 -0.86
CA PRO A 99 -4.45 -21.72 0.14
C PRO A 99 -4.78 -20.90 1.39
N TYR A 100 -5.95 -21.10 1.99
CA TYR A 100 -6.36 -20.35 3.19
C TYR A 100 -5.54 -20.76 4.44
N VAL A 101 -5.26 -22.06 4.57
CA VAL A 101 -4.28 -22.58 5.52
C VAL A 101 -2.92 -22.61 4.82
N THR A 102 -1.95 -21.82 5.29
CA THR A 102 -0.68 -21.66 4.59
C THR A 102 0.03 -22.99 4.36
N PHE A 103 0.20 -23.33 3.08
CA PHE A 103 0.72 -24.63 2.67
C PHE A 103 2.19 -24.53 2.24
N LEU A 104 3.07 -25.24 2.93
CA LEU A 104 4.52 -25.16 2.73
C LEU A 104 5.00 -25.45 1.28
N PRO A 105 4.39 -26.35 0.50
CA PRO A 105 4.74 -26.53 -0.90
C PRO A 105 4.55 -25.27 -1.74
N TRP A 106 3.46 -24.52 -1.57
CA TRP A 106 3.26 -23.24 -2.26
C TRP A 106 4.35 -22.23 -1.88
N VAL A 107 4.59 -22.07 -0.58
CA VAL A 107 5.63 -21.17 -0.06
C VAL A 107 7.01 -21.55 -0.60
N SER A 108 7.30 -22.85 -0.68
CA SER A 108 8.60 -23.37 -1.12
C SER A 108 8.77 -23.36 -2.64
N HIS A 109 7.70 -23.56 -3.41
CA HIS A 109 7.67 -23.46 -4.87
C HIS A 109 8.15 -22.08 -5.33
N TYR A 110 7.59 -21.03 -4.72
CA TYR A 110 8.04 -19.65 -4.96
C TYR A 110 9.38 -19.33 -4.29
N GLY A 111 10.07 -20.30 -3.67
CA GLY A 111 11.38 -20.13 -3.03
C GLY A 111 11.37 -19.27 -1.77
N CYS A 112 10.22 -19.02 -1.15
CA CYS A 112 10.13 -18.23 0.08
C CYS A 112 10.58 -19.08 1.28
N LYS A 113 11.46 -18.59 2.16
CA LYS A 113 11.85 -19.33 3.38
C LYS A 113 10.89 -19.08 4.53
N PHE A 114 10.51 -17.83 4.77
CA PHE A 114 9.73 -17.46 5.94
C PHE A 114 8.33 -16.99 5.55
N VAL A 115 7.35 -17.36 6.36
CA VAL A 115 6.00 -16.79 6.33
C VAL A 115 5.90 -15.77 7.45
N VAL A 116 5.40 -14.59 7.13
CA VAL A 116 5.19 -13.49 8.06
C VAL A 116 3.71 -13.23 8.21
N HIS A 117 3.26 -13.08 9.45
CA HIS A 117 1.89 -12.65 9.75
C HIS A 117 1.87 -11.74 10.99
N GLY A 118 0.77 -11.02 11.19
CA GLY A 118 0.49 -10.31 12.44
C GLY A 118 0.38 -11.25 13.65
N ASP A 119 0.32 -10.66 14.84
CA ASP A 119 0.17 -11.33 16.13
C ASP A 119 -1.27 -11.73 16.49
N ASP A 120 -2.21 -11.56 15.55
CA ASP A 120 -3.62 -11.94 15.71
C ASP A 120 -3.83 -13.47 15.73
N ILE A 121 -4.91 -13.90 16.39
CA ILE A 121 -5.34 -15.30 16.36
C ILE A 121 -5.95 -15.60 14.99
N THR A 122 -5.40 -16.60 14.30
CA THR A 122 -5.86 -17.03 12.97
C THR A 122 -6.35 -18.46 13.02
N SER A 123 -7.65 -18.66 12.87
CA SER A 123 -8.28 -19.98 12.89
C SER A 123 -8.96 -20.28 11.56
N ASP A 124 -8.86 -21.53 11.12
CA ASP A 124 -9.66 -22.08 10.02
C ASP A 124 -11.09 -22.42 10.48
N SER A 125 -11.95 -22.86 9.55
CA SER A 125 -13.35 -23.25 9.82
C SER A 125 -13.50 -24.32 10.91
N ASN A 126 -12.44 -25.11 11.16
CA ASN A 126 -12.40 -26.16 12.18
C ASN A 126 -11.80 -25.67 13.51
N GLY A 127 -11.45 -24.39 13.62
CA GLY A 127 -10.86 -23.79 14.82
C GLY A 127 -9.35 -24.01 14.99
N ASN A 128 -8.67 -24.58 13.99
CA ASN A 128 -7.23 -24.83 14.07
C ASN A 128 -6.43 -23.63 13.57
N ASP A 129 -5.23 -23.45 14.12
CA ASP A 129 -4.30 -22.39 13.71
C ASP A 129 -3.92 -22.53 12.22
N CYS A 130 -4.20 -21.51 11.40
CA CYS A 130 -3.90 -21.50 9.96
C CYS A 130 -2.39 -21.68 9.66
N TYR A 131 -1.52 -21.31 10.60
CA TYR A 131 -0.06 -21.36 10.42
C TYR A 131 0.60 -22.54 11.15
N ARG A 132 -0.17 -23.48 11.68
CA ARG A 132 0.33 -24.62 12.49
C ARG A 132 1.50 -25.38 11.84
N PHE A 133 1.41 -25.67 10.55
CA PHE A 133 2.43 -26.43 9.82
C PHE A 133 3.70 -25.61 9.61
N VAL A 134 3.54 -24.31 9.36
CA VAL A 134 4.67 -23.39 9.17
C VAL A 134 5.40 -23.11 10.49
N LYS A 135 4.65 -22.97 11.58
CA LYS A 135 5.18 -22.86 12.95
C LYS A 135 5.94 -24.12 13.34
N ALA A 136 5.38 -25.31 13.10
CA ALA A 136 6.05 -26.58 13.34
C ALA A 136 7.35 -26.75 12.53
N ALA A 137 7.40 -26.17 11.31
CA ALA A 137 8.60 -26.16 10.48
C ALA A 137 9.63 -25.08 10.86
N GLY A 138 9.38 -24.25 11.88
CA GLY A 138 10.28 -23.15 12.29
C GLY A 138 10.40 -22.04 11.25
N ARG A 139 9.40 -21.88 10.37
CA ARG A 139 9.41 -20.92 9.25
C ARG A 139 8.47 -19.73 9.45
N PHE A 140 7.87 -19.59 10.63
CA PHE A 140 6.91 -18.52 10.94
C PHE A 140 7.58 -17.34 11.66
N ARG A 141 7.25 -16.12 11.24
CA ARG A 141 7.74 -14.85 11.82
C ARG A 141 6.54 -13.94 12.11
N VAL A 142 6.64 -13.15 13.19
CA VAL A 142 5.55 -12.27 13.63
C VAL A 142 5.95 -10.81 13.45
N VAL A 143 5.02 -10.01 12.93
CA VAL A 143 5.12 -8.55 12.85
C VAL A 143 4.01 -7.92 13.69
N LYS A 144 4.18 -6.65 14.05
CA LYS A 144 3.19 -5.96 14.89
C LYS A 144 2.02 -5.47 14.04
N ARG A 145 0.81 -5.64 14.55
CA ARG A 145 -0.38 -5.03 13.97
C ARG A 145 -0.29 -3.49 14.02
N THR A 146 -0.74 -2.83 12.95
CA THR A 146 -0.89 -1.37 12.91
C THR A 146 -2.07 -0.94 13.81
N PRO A 147 -1.86 -0.11 14.83
CA PRO A 147 -2.93 0.39 15.69
C PRO A 147 -3.92 1.28 14.93
N GLY A 148 -5.17 1.30 15.37
CA GLY A 148 -6.16 2.30 14.93
C GLY A 148 -6.85 2.03 13.59
N ILE A 149 -6.52 0.92 12.90
CA ILE A 149 -7.14 0.57 11.61
C ILE A 149 -7.53 -0.91 11.54
N SER A 150 -8.70 -1.17 10.98
CA SER A 150 -9.15 -2.51 10.58
C SER A 150 -10.32 -2.40 9.60
N THR A 151 -10.58 -3.44 8.82
CA THR A 151 -11.79 -3.51 7.99
C THR A 151 -13.07 -3.30 8.81
N THR A 152 -13.14 -3.87 10.02
CA THR A 152 -14.28 -3.68 10.94
C THR A 152 -14.45 -2.22 11.35
N ASP A 153 -13.35 -1.52 11.64
CA ASP A 153 -13.37 -0.09 11.96
C ASP A 153 -13.87 0.74 10.78
N LEU A 154 -13.33 0.51 9.58
CA LEU A 154 -13.73 1.22 8.36
C LEU A 154 -15.22 1.01 8.03
N VAL A 155 -15.70 -0.24 8.08
CA VAL A 155 -17.13 -0.56 7.92
C VAL A 155 -17.95 0.13 9.02
N GLY A 156 -17.46 0.16 10.26
CA GLY A 156 -18.08 0.90 11.36
C GLY A 156 -18.23 2.39 11.05
N ARG A 157 -17.20 3.05 10.51
CA ARG A 157 -17.25 4.46 10.09
C ARG A 157 -18.29 4.69 8.99
N MET A 158 -18.38 3.79 8.02
CA MET A 158 -19.39 3.86 6.95
C MET A 158 -20.82 3.72 7.49
N LEU A 159 -21.05 2.82 8.44
CA LEU A 159 -22.39 2.53 8.99
C LEU A 159 -22.83 3.57 10.04
N LEU A 160 -21.93 4.02 10.91
CA LEU A 160 -22.25 4.94 12.00
C LEU A 160 -22.28 6.41 11.56
N CYS A 161 -21.69 6.73 10.41
CA CYS A 161 -21.66 8.08 9.85
C CYS A 161 -21.12 9.16 10.81
N THR A 162 -20.11 8.82 11.62
CA THR A 162 -19.48 9.77 12.56
C THR A 162 -18.35 10.56 11.89
N LYS A 163 -18.04 11.73 12.45
CA LYS A 163 -16.91 12.61 12.02
C LYS A 163 -15.82 12.74 13.08
N GLY A 164 -15.84 11.88 14.10
CA GLY A 164 -14.96 12.00 15.26
C GLY A 164 -13.48 11.80 14.93
N HIS A 165 -13.18 11.13 13.81
CA HIS A 165 -11.83 10.85 13.34
C HIS A 165 -11.23 11.98 12.49
N PHE A 166 -12.00 13.01 12.13
CA PHE A 166 -11.53 14.07 11.26
C PHE A 166 -10.41 14.88 11.94
N VAL A 167 -9.42 15.24 11.13
CA VAL A 167 -8.29 16.09 11.48
C VAL A 167 -8.54 17.48 10.91
N LYS A 168 -8.51 18.48 11.79
CA LYS A 168 -8.69 19.89 11.42
C LYS A 168 -7.38 20.50 10.92
N SER A 169 -6.26 20.11 11.53
CA SER A 169 -4.94 20.64 11.17
C SER A 169 -3.88 19.57 11.36
N VAL A 170 -3.31 19.10 10.24
CA VAL A 170 -2.15 18.20 10.25
C VAL A 170 -1.03 18.76 11.14
N LYS A 171 -0.75 20.05 11.02
CA LYS A 171 0.29 20.73 11.79
C LYS A 171 0.00 20.71 13.29
N SER A 172 -1.23 21.00 13.69
CA SER A 172 -1.62 21.01 15.10
C SER A 172 -1.62 19.60 15.69
N THR A 173 -2.06 18.59 14.92
CA THR A 173 -2.00 17.19 15.35
C THR A 173 -0.56 16.72 15.50
N LEU A 174 0.34 17.03 14.55
CA LEU A 174 1.76 16.67 14.64
C LEU A 174 2.52 17.45 15.72
N ALA A 175 2.02 18.61 16.16
CA ALA A 175 2.54 19.33 17.32
C ALA A 175 2.03 18.76 18.67
N GLY A 176 1.02 17.88 18.65
CA GLY A 176 0.35 17.37 19.86
C GLY A 176 -0.68 18.35 20.46
N ASP A 177 -1.07 19.37 19.70
CA ASP A 177 -2.05 20.39 20.09
C ASP A 177 -3.49 20.01 19.73
N GLU A 178 -3.67 19.05 18.83
CA GLU A 178 -4.95 18.50 18.40
C GLU A 178 -4.99 16.97 18.60
N GLY A 179 -6.17 16.43 18.90
CA GLY A 179 -6.40 15.00 19.07
C GLY A 179 -7.19 14.68 20.34
N SER A 180 -7.44 13.39 20.56
CA SER A 180 -8.07 12.89 21.77
C SER A 180 -7.06 12.66 22.89
N GLY A 181 -7.52 12.70 24.13
CA GLY A 181 -6.69 12.41 25.31
C GLY A 181 -5.98 13.63 25.90
N ASN A 182 -5.11 13.38 26.88
CA ASN A 182 -4.31 14.42 27.54
C ASN A 182 -3.13 14.87 26.65
N GLN A 183 -2.36 15.86 27.11
CA GLN A 183 -1.27 16.42 26.31
C GLN A 183 -0.15 15.41 26.00
N ASP A 184 0.16 14.50 26.93
CA ASP A 184 1.21 13.51 26.73
C ASP A 184 0.76 12.42 25.75
N GLU A 185 -0.50 11.98 25.84
CA GLU A 185 -1.12 11.06 24.88
C GLU A 185 -1.14 11.64 23.47
N ARG A 186 -1.48 12.93 23.32
CA ARG A 186 -1.45 13.62 22.02
C ARG A 186 -0.05 13.70 21.43
N LYS A 187 0.97 14.00 22.24
CA LYS A 187 2.38 14.01 21.80
C LYS A 187 2.89 12.62 21.39
N GLN A 188 2.47 11.57 22.10
CA GLN A 188 2.79 10.20 21.74
C GLN A 188 2.13 9.80 20.42
N SER A 189 0.86 10.15 20.24
CA SER A 189 0.13 9.94 18.97
C SER A 189 0.79 10.69 17.81
N ALA A 190 1.14 11.97 18.02
CA ALA A 190 1.86 12.77 17.03
C ALA A 190 3.20 12.14 16.61
N THR A 191 3.96 11.63 17.59
CA THR A 191 5.23 10.93 17.33
C THR A 191 5.00 9.65 16.52
N PHE A 192 3.95 8.89 16.86
CA PHE A 192 3.57 7.68 16.12
C PHE A 192 3.16 7.99 14.68
N LEU A 193 2.30 9.00 14.46
CA LEU A 193 1.88 9.42 13.11
C LEU A 193 3.08 9.86 12.27
N MET A 194 3.98 10.67 12.83
CA MET A 194 5.18 11.10 12.12
C MET A 194 6.11 9.93 11.77
N HIS A 195 6.26 8.96 12.68
CA HIS A 195 7.00 7.73 12.41
C HIS A 195 6.35 6.92 11.29
N GLN A 196 5.02 6.79 11.29
CA GLN A 196 4.28 6.09 10.26
C GLN A 196 4.44 6.75 8.89
N ILE A 197 4.31 8.07 8.79
CA ILE A 197 4.54 8.81 7.53
C ILE A 197 5.96 8.52 7.01
N ARG A 198 6.98 8.56 7.87
CA ARG A 198 8.38 8.26 7.49
C ARG A 198 8.57 6.83 7.02
N ASP A 199 7.94 5.88 7.69
CA ASP A 199 8.00 4.46 7.32
C ASP A 199 7.40 4.23 5.92
N TYR A 200 6.27 4.88 5.62
CA TYR A 200 5.58 4.72 4.34
C TYR A 200 6.23 5.53 3.22
N ALA A 201 6.90 6.62 3.56
CA ALA A 201 7.75 7.41 2.65
C ALA A 201 9.13 6.75 2.41
N THR A 202 9.17 5.42 2.37
CA THR A 202 10.37 4.64 1.98
C THR A 202 10.25 4.13 0.56
N ASP A 203 11.38 3.79 -0.04
CA ASP A 203 11.41 3.19 -1.37
C ASP A 203 10.87 1.74 -1.37
N GLU A 204 10.94 1.07 -2.51
CA GLU A 204 10.47 -0.30 -2.70
C GLU A 204 11.17 -1.34 -1.81
N SER A 205 12.34 -1.03 -1.25
CA SER A 205 13.00 -1.89 -0.26
C SER A 205 12.41 -1.73 1.14
N GLY A 206 11.68 -0.64 1.40
CA GLY A 206 11.20 -0.28 2.72
C GLY A 206 12.29 0.28 3.65
N LEU A 207 13.53 0.44 3.18
CA LEU A 207 14.70 0.75 4.00
C LEU A 207 15.35 2.10 3.67
N ARG A 208 15.21 2.58 2.42
CA ARG A 208 15.83 3.83 1.97
C ARG A 208 14.77 4.92 1.79
N PRO A 209 15.17 6.21 1.79
CA PRO A 209 14.25 7.30 1.52
C PRO A 209 13.50 7.11 0.20
N GLY A 210 12.18 7.25 0.27
CA GLY A 210 11.27 7.19 -0.87
C GLY A 210 10.81 8.60 -1.26
N PRO A 211 9.52 8.81 -1.53
CA PRO A 211 9.02 10.11 -1.94
C PRO A 211 9.05 11.12 -0.76
N PRO A 212 9.41 12.38 -1.02
CA PRO A 212 9.23 13.46 -0.06
C PRO A 212 7.76 13.71 0.24
N VAL A 213 7.48 14.21 1.45
CA VAL A 213 6.14 14.56 1.90
C VAL A 213 6.14 16.01 2.36
N TRP A 214 5.18 16.79 1.90
CA TRP A 214 5.02 18.20 2.26
C TRP A 214 3.63 18.48 2.81
N ILE A 215 3.53 19.48 3.68
CA ILE A 215 2.26 20.12 4.02
C ILE A 215 2.19 21.43 3.25
N TRP A 216 1.04 21.68 2.64
CA TRP A 216 0.67 23.01 2.19
C TRP A 216 -0.30 23.66 3.17
N THR A 217 0.01 24.88 3.60
CA THR A 217 -0.87 25.68 4.45
C THR A 217 -1.26 26.96 3.73
N GLY A 218 -2.58 27.18 3.60
CA GLY A 218 -3.17 28.38 3.04
C GLY A 218 -4.56 28.64 3.62
N PRO A 219 -5.15 29.79 3.29
CA PRO A 219 -6.48 30.16 3.76
C PRO A 219 -7.56 29.22 3.22
N SER A 220 -8.68 29.07 3.95
CA SER A 220 -9.78 28.19 3.54
C SER A 220 -10.41 28.59 2.19
N SER A 221 -10.40 29.88 1.84
CA SER A 221 -10.79 30.38 0.52
C SER A 221 -9.98 29.71 -0.59
N ALA A 222 -8.66 29.69 -0.47
CA ALA A 222 -7.76 29.05 -1.44
C ALA A 222 -7.95 27.52 -1.54
N LYS A 223 -8.47 26.88 -0.48
CA LYS A 223 -8.74 25.44 -0.45
C LYS A 223 -10.09 25.05 -1.05
N LEU A 224 -11.06 25.96 -1.00
CA LEU A 224 -12.46 25.68 -1.35
C LEU A 224 -12.89 26.35 -2.66
N ASP A 225 -12.23 27.44 -3.07
CA ASP A 225 -12.62 28.23 -4.23
C ASP A 225 -11.50 28.23 -5.29
N ASN A 226 -11.83 27.75 -6.48
CA ASN A 226 -10.90 27.71 -7.61
C ASN A 226 -10.68 29.08 -8.27
N SER A 227 -11.33 30.14 -7.79
CA SER A 227 -11.25 31.48 -8.35
C SER A 227 -10.25 32.42 -7.66
N VAL A 228 -9.67 31.99 -6.52
CA VAL A 228 -8.82 32.84 -5.69
C VAL A 228 -7.38 32.32 -5.70
N GLU A 229 -6.50 33.01 -6.43
CA GLU A 229 -5.05 32.80 -6.36
C GLU A 229 -4.48 33.44 -5.08
N GLU A 230 -4.67 32.77 -3.95
CA GLU A 230 -4.08 33.17 -2.66
C GLU A 230 -2.84 32.33 -2.35
N SER A 231 -1.73 33.02 -2.01
CA SER A 231 -0.46 32.35 -1.70
C SER A 231 -0.56 31.53 -0.41
N GLY A 232 -0.12 30.27 -0.49
CA GLY A 232 0.13 29.43 0.69
C GLY A 232 1.63 29.25 0.96
N SER A 233 1.94 28.38 1.90
CA SER A 233 3.31 28.00 2.28
C SER A 233 3.46 26.47 2.27
N PHE A 234 4.62 26.00 1.80
CA PHE A 234 4.98 24.59 1.87
C PHE A 234 5.99 24.36 2.99
N GLU A 235 5.78 23.28 3.75
CA GLU A 235 6.69 22.80 4.79
C GLU A 235 6.99 21.32 4.52
N ALA A 236 8.26 20.94 4.50
CA ALA A 236 8.65 19.54 4.30
C ALA A 236 8.48 18.75 5.61
N LEU A 237 7.68 17.68 5.55
CA LEU A 237 7.53 16.71 6.65
C LEU A 237 8.58 15.61 6.59
N VAL A 238 8.81 15.10 5.39
CA VAL A 238 9.78 14.03 5.11
C VAL A 238 10.59 14.43 3.90
N GLU A 239 11.91 14.43 4.03
CA GLU A 239 12.81 14.57 2.89
C GLU A 239 12.87 13.25 2.11
N GLY A 240 13.00 13.33 0.80
CA GLY A 240 12.99 12.17 -0.08
C GLY A 240 13.54 12.46 -1.46
N LYS A 241 13.36 11.51 -2.37
CA LYS A 241 13.77 11.62 -3.77
C LYS A 241 12.86 12.61 -4.51
N SER A 242 13.41 13.75 -4.89
CA SER A 242 12.71 14.74 -5.71
C SER A 242 12.73 14.38 -7.21
N SER A 243 11.98 15.14 -8.00
CA SER A 243 12.00 15.03 -9.47
C SER A 243 13.42 15.13 -10.02
N LYS A 244 13.75 14.25 -10.96
CA LYS A 244 15.05 14.24 -11.64
C LYS A 244 15.05 15.16 -12.87
N PRO A 245 16.24 15.62 -13.32
CA PRO A 245 16.34 16.50 -14.48
C PRO A 245 15.63 15.95 -15.72
N GLY A 246 14.85 16.81 -16.37
CA GLY A 246 14.10 16.47 -17.59
C GLY A 246 12.78 15.73 -17.38
N GLN A 247 12.48 15.22 -16.17
CA GLN A 247 11.17 14.66 -15.88
C GLN A 247 10.10 15.76 -15.95
N ARG A 248 8.94 15.43 -16.53
CA ARG A 248 7.75 16.28 -16.39
C ARG A 248 7.18 16.08 -14.99
N ILE A 249 6.96 17.18 -14.27
CA ILE A 249 6.23 17.14 -13.00
C ILE A 249 4.74 17.13 -13.33
N VAL A 250 4.04 16.08 -12.90
CA VAL A 250 2.60 15.91 -13.10
C VAL A 250 1.90 15.99 -11.75
N TYR A 251 1.08 17.01 -11.58
CA TYR A 251 0.27 17.16 -10.37
C TYR A 251 -1.10 16.52 -10.58
N VAL A 252 -1.49 15.69 -9.62
CA VAL A 252 -2.84 15.13 -9.50
C VAL A 252 -3.32 15.38 -8.08
N ASP A 253 -4.61 15.59 -7.87
CA ASP A 253 -5.13 15.85 -6.53
C ASP A 253 -6.53 15.31 -6.31
N GLY A 254 -6.89 15.17 -5.04
CA GLY A 254 -8.22 14.73 -4.65
C GLY A 254 -8.29 14.27 -3.20
N GLY A 255 -9.41 13.61 -2.90
CA GLY A 255 -9.63 13.02 -1.59
C GLY A 255 -8.79 11.77 -1.37
N PHE A 256 -8.66 10.89 -2.37
CA PHE A 256 -8.04 9.56 -2.22
C PHE A 256 -8.56 8.78 -0.99
N ASP A 257 -9.84 8.98 -0.67
CA ASP A 257 -10.51 8.33 0.47
C ASP A 257 -10.86 6.89 0.13
N LEU A 258 -10.56 5.95 1.04
CA LEU A 258 -10.63 4.49 0.81
C LEU A 258 -9.93 4.11 -0.50
N PHE A 259 -8.59 4.17 -0.52
CA PHE A 259 -7.83 4.05 -1.77
C PHE A 259 -8.20 2.75 -2.53
N SER A 260 -8.82 2.90 -3.70
CA SER A 260 -9.48 1.81 -4.43
C SER A 260 -8.82 1.52 -5.77
N SER A 261 -9.27 0.46 -6.43
CA SER A 261 -8.88 0.09 -7.81
C SER A 261 -9.07 1.24 -8.81
N GLY A 262 -10.05 2.12 -8.59
CA GLY A 262 -10.27 3.31 -9.42
C GLY A 262 -9.12 4.32 -9.34
N HIS A 263 -8.57 4.57 -8.14
CA HIS A 263 -7.41 5.45 -7.97
C HIS A 263 -6.13 4.82 -8.55
N ILE A 264 -5.95 3.51 -8.36
CA ILE A 264 -4.83 2.76 -8.95
C ILE A 264 -4.86 2.88 -10.48
N GLU A 265 -6.02 2.63 -11.09
CA GLU A 265 -6.19 2.71 -12.54
C GLU A 265 -6.01 4.15 -13.06
N PHE A 266 -6.50 5.15 -12.33
CA PHE A 266 -6.27 6.55 -12.66
C PHE A 266 -4.77 6.90 -12.71
N LEU A 267 -4.01 6.58 -11.66
CA LEU A 267 -2.56 6.83 -11.63
C LEU A 267 -1.82 6.05 -12.71
N ARG A 268 -2.25 4.82 -13.00
CA ARG A 268 -1.71 4.00 -14.10
C ARG A 268 -1.93 4.67 -15.45
N GLN A 269 -3.11 5.24 -15.71
CA GLN A 269 -3.39 5.96 -16.95
C GLN A 269 -2.58 7.25 -17.08
N VAL A 270 -2.38 7.98 -15.97
CA VAL A 270 -1.50 9.16 -15.94
C VAL A 270 -0.08 8.77 -16.35
N LEU A 271 0.49 7.73 -15.74
CA LEU A 271 1.81 7.24 -16.11
C LEU A 271 1.86 6.79 -17.57
N SER A 272 0.88 6.00 -18.02
CA SER A 272 0.83 5.52 -19.41
C SER A 272 0.80 6.67 -20.42
N HIS A 273 0.04 7.73 -20.15
CA HIS A 273 0.01 8.93 -20.99
C HIS A 273 1.39 9.61 -21.05
N GLU A 274 2.05 9.75 -19.91
CA GLU A 274 3.39 10.35 -19.84
C GLU A 274 4.48 9.48 -20.48
N GLU A 275 4.34 8.16 -20.49
CA GLU A 275 5.23 7.30 -21.26
C GLU A 275 5.04 7.47 -22.77
N VAL A 276 3.81 7.64 -23.24
CA VAL A 276 3.53 7.90 -24.66
C VAL A 276 4.11 9.25 -25.07
N ASP A 277 3.87 10.31 -24.29
CA ASP A 277 4.48 11.64 -24.50
C ASP A 277 6.02 11.57 -24.41
N GLY A 278 6.56 10.82 -23.46
CA GLY A 278 7.99 10.57 -23.33
C GLY A 278 8.59 9.95 -24.59
N ARG A 279 7.94 8.95 -25.19
CA ARG A 279 8.37 8.35 -26.48
C ARG A 279 8.34 9.37 -27.61
N GLN A 280 7.34 10.27 -27.67
CA GLN A 280 7.28 11.34 -28.68
C GLN A 280 8.40 12.37 -28.51
N ARG A 281 8.89 12.57 -27.28
CA ARG A 281 10.01 13.46 -26.95
C ARG A 281 11.38 12.76 -27.03
N SER A 282 11.48 11.58 -27.64
CA SER A 282 12.73 10.82 -27.73
C SER A 282 13.33 10.45 -26.36
N TRP A 283 12.51 10.36 -25.29
CA TRP A 283 13.00 10.09 -23.94
C TRP A 283 13.70 8.73 -23.81
N TYR A 284 13.24 7.74 -24.58
CA TYR A 284 13.76 6.37 -24.55
C TYR A 284 14.83 6.11 -25.62
N ASP A 285 15.27 7.14 -26.35
CA ASP A 285 16.35 6.99 -27.33
C ASP A 285 17.63 6.52 -26.63
N PRO A 286 18.41 5.60 -27.24
CA PRO A 286 19.61 5.03 -26.61
C PRO A 286 20.61 6.07 -26.10
N ASP A 287 20.76 7.20 -26.81
CA ASP A 287 21.66 8.28 -26.41
C ASP A 287 21.16 9.02 -25.17
N GLN A 288 19.85 9.27 -25.05
CA GLN A 288 19.25 9.90 -23.86
C GLN A 288 19.32 8.96 -22.66
N ARG A 289 19.05 7.67 -22.88
CA ARG A 289 19.21 6.64 -21.85
C ARG A 289 20.65 6.55 -21.35
N LYS A 290 21.61 6.51 -22.27
CA LYS A 290 23.04 6.50 -21.94
C LYS A 290 23.43 7.75 -21.17
N LYS A 291 22.96 8.93 -21.59
CA LYS A 291 23.18 10.19 -20.86
C LYS A 291 22.65 10.11 -19.42
N ARG A 292 21.45 9.55 -19.20
CA ARG A 292 20.91 9.39 -17.84
C ARG A 292 21.75 8.45 -16.99
N LEU A 293 22.18 7.33 -17.55
CA LEU A 293 23.06 6.38 -16.86
C LEU A 293 24.43 7.00 -16.54
N ASP A 294 25.03 7.73 -17.49
CA ASP A 294 26.36 8.33 -17.34
C ASP A 294 26.34 9.53 -16.36
N GLU A 295 25.31 10.39 -16.39
CA GLU A 295 25.23 11.60 -15.56
C GLU A 295 24.60 11.37 -14.18
N PHE A 296 23.63 10.46 -14.08
CA PHE A 296 22.83 10.25 -12.85
C PHE A 296 22.96 8.85 -12.25
N GLY A 297 23.69 7.94 -12.90
CA GLY A 297 23.96 6.59 -12.39
C GLY A 297 22.81 5.59 -12.51
N GLU A 298 21.65 6.03 -13.02
CA GLU A 298 20.47 5.19 -13.20
C GLU A 298 19.59 5.72 -14.34
N ASP A 299 18.78 4.83 -14.92
CA ASP A 299 17.72 5.19 -15.85
C ASP A 299 16.42 5.47 -15.07
N TYR A 300 15.56 6.35 -15.59
CA TYR A 300 14.32 6.73 -14.93
C TYR A 300 13.25 7.19 -15.93
N GLY A 301 11.99 7.02 -15.53
CA GLY A 301 10.82 7.36 -16.34
C GLY A 301 10.69 8.86 -16.64
N PRO A 302 9.89 9.23 -17.66
CA PRO A 302 9.76 10.59 -18.17
C PRO A 302 8.98 11.55 -17.27
N ALA A 303 8.31 11.05 -16.23
CA ALA A 303 7.44 11.83 -15.36
C ALA A 303 7.69 11.58 -13.88
N TYR A 304 7.37 12.59 -13.08
CA TYR A 304 7.38 12.56 -11.63
C TYR A 304 5.99 13.03 -11.16
N ILE A 305 5.24 12.14 -10.51
CA ILE A 305 3.88 12.43 -10.06
C ILE A 305 3.91 13.04 -8.66
N VAL A 306 3.14 14.11 -8.47
CA VAL A 306 2.85 14.73 -7.17
C VAL A 306 1.37 14.55 -6.90
N ALA A 307 1.02 13.80 -5.86
CA ALA A 307 -0.35 13.61 -5.41
C ALA A 307 -0.69 14.63 -4.30
N GLY A 308 -1.63 15.52 -4.56
CA GLY A 308 -2.22 16.44 -3.59
C GLY A 308 -3.38 15.79 -2.85
N ILE A 309 -3.21 15.57 -1.55
CA ILE A 309 -4.26 15.00 -0.69
C ILE A 309 -5.01 16.14 0.00
N HIS A 310 -6.31 16.29 -0.30
CA HIS A 310 -7.13 17.36 0.29
C HIS A 310 -7.38 17.14 1.78
N ASP A 311 -7.54 18.23 2.54
CA ASP A 311 -7.90 18.17 3.96
C ASP A 311 -9.28 17.55 4.21
N ASP A 312 -9.51 17.04 5.43
CA ASP A 312 -10.77 16.37 5.77
C ASP A 312 -11.97 17.33 5.68
N ASP A 313 -11.81 18.60 6.03
CA ASP A 313 -12.85 19.62 5.96
C ASP A 313 -13.19 20.01 4.51
N VAL A 314 -12.19 20.08 3.63
CA VAL A 314 -12.38 20.29 2.18
C VAL A 314 -13.20 19.14 1.59
N ILE A 315 -12.82 17.90 1.88
CA ILE A 315 -13.57 16.75 1.40
C ILE A 315 -14.98 16.71 1.99
N ASN A 316 -15.15 17.02 3.28
CA ASN A 316 -16.46 17.05 3.88
C ASN A 316 -17.36 18.16 3.34
N TYR A 317 -16.79 19.33 3.01
CA TYR A 317 -17.52 20.43 2.39
C TYR A 317 -18.15 19.99 1.05
N TRP A 318 -17.39 19.31 0.21
CA TRP A 318 -17.83 18.92 -1.13
C TRP A 318 -18.64 17.62 -1.18
N LYS A 319 -18.27 16.61 -0.37
CA LYS A 319 -18.94 15.29 -0.38
C LYS A 319 -20.04 15.17 0.68
N GLY A 320 -20.02 16.01 1.71
CA GLY A 320 -21.00 15.98 2.80
C GLY A 320 -20.94 14.70 3.64
N LEU A 321 -22.06 14.42 4.32
CA LEU A 321 -22.22 13.26 5.21
C LEU A 321 -21.01 13.12 6.15
N ASN A 322 -20.48 11.92 6.32
CA ASN A 322 -19.31 11.59 7.13
C ASN A 322 -18.02 11.40 6.31
N TYR A 323 -17.97 11.91 5.07
CA TYR A 323 -16.76 11.83 4.25
C TYR A 323 -15.73 12.89 4.69
N PRO A 324 -14.43 12.56 4.71
CA PRO A 324 -13.86 11.28 4.27
C PRO A 324 -13.98 10.17 5.33
N ILE A 325 -14.06 8.92 4.90
CA ILE A 325 -14.09 7.75 5.81
C ILE A 325 -12.75 7.57 6.51
N MET A 326 -11.66 7.82 5.78
CA MET A 326 -10.30 7.88 6.31
C MET A 326 -9.87 9.33 6.49
N ASN A 327 -9.27 9.65 7.63
CA ASN A 327 -8.73 10.99 7.85
C ASN A 327 -7.47 11.23 7.00
N ILE A 328 -7.01 12.47 6.98
CA ILE A 328 -5.88 12.86 6.14
C ILE A 328 -4.59 12.06 6.40
N PHE A 329 -4.30 11.67 7.65
CA PHE A 329 -3.11 10.88 7.95
C PHE A 329 -3.20 9.48 7.37
N GLU A 330 -4.36 8.84 7.47
CA GLU A 330 -4.64 7.53 6.89
C GLU A 330 -4.56 7.60 5.36
N ARG A 331 -5.10 8.64 4.73
CA ARG A 331 -5.07 8.85 3.28
C ARG A 331 -3.67 9.15 2.75
N ILE A 332 -2.84 9.90 3.51
CA ILE A 332 -1.43 10.14 3.19
C ILE A 332 -0.67 8.81 3.12
N VAL A 333 -0.80 7.96 4.13
CA VAL A 333 -0.05 6.69 4.15
C VAL A 333 -0.57 5.70 3.10
N GLU A 334 -1.87 5.71 2.79
CA GLU A 334 -2.42 4.91 1.68
C GLU A 334 -1.94 5.34 0.31
N ASP A 335 -1.78 6.63 0.06
CA ASP A 335 -1.20 7.09 -1.20
C ASP A 335 0.30 6.70 -1.29
N LEU A 336 1.04 6.89 -0.20
CA LEU A 336 2.47 6.54 -0.13
C LEU A 336 2.76 5.06 -0.36
N GLU A 337 1.92 4.14 0.10
CA GLU A 337 2.12 2.70 -0.18
C GLU A 337 1.90 2.33 -1.66
N LYS A 338 1.11 3.11 -2.43
CA LYS A 338 0.74 2.78 -3.82
C LYS A 338 1.63 3.39 -4.90
N ALA A 339 2.59 4.24 -4.54
CA ALA A 339 3.51 4.86 -5.48
C ALA A 339 4.65 3.91 -5.92
N LYS A 340 4.30 2.83 -6.63
CA LYS A 340 5.25 1.91 -7.27
C LYS A 340 5.79 2.56 -8.55
N GLU A 341 7.03 3.03 -8.51
CA GLU A 341 7.61 3.93 -9.52
C GLU A 341 7.90 3.29 -10.90
N ASN A 342 7.96 1.96 -11.07
CA ASN A 342 8.57 1.37 -12.29
C ASN A 342 8.11 -0.05 -12.74
N GLU A 343 6.92 -0.54 -12.40
CA GLU A 343 6.49 -1.87 -12.91
C GLU A 343 5.00 -1.95 -13.28
N LEU A 344 4.53 -1.07 -14.16
CA LEU A 344 3.22 -1.26 -14.82
C LEU A 344 3.33 -1.97 -16.18
N ASP A 345 4.55 -2.33 -16.61
CA ASP A 345 4.87 -3.07 -17.84
C ASP A 345 4.68 -4.60 -17.74
N ARG A 346 3.98 -5.11 -16.71
CA ARG A 346 3.81 -6.57 -16.48
C ARG A 346 2.40 -7.13 -16.68
N TYR A 347 1.52 -6.43 -17.40
CA TYR A 347 0.21 -6.96 -17.82
C TYR A 347 -0.05 -6.76 -19.30
#